data_AF-A0A1E4GT46-F1
#
_entry.id   AF-A0A1E4GT46-F1
#
_cell.length_a   1.000
_cell.length_b   1.000
_cell.length_c   1.000
_cell.angle_alpha   90.00
_cell.angle_beta   90.00
_cell.angle_gamma   90.00
#
_symmetry.space_group_name_H-M   'P 1'
#
loop_
_entity.id
_entity.type
_entity.pdbx_description
1 polymer ?
#
loop_
_entity_poly.entity_id
_entity_poly.type
_entity_poly.pdbx_seq_one_letter_code
_entity_poly.pdbx_strand_id
1 'polypeptide(L)'
;MLRAMLVMRRHLTCLAVGLAFAAFATAAAARDYVVVASTSSAIARGQGFEAGARVALAPGDTLTLMHASGDLVRFKGAPGGVVLPRRAASQGEADRLAILKVIVAPAAKATVGGMRVARTRSGVCPDPGVIRTLDAIVQAHQGGCRNQAAQALDAWIEARSPAEGM
;
A
#
# COMPACT_ATOMS: atom_id res chain seq x y z
N MET A 1 -53.23 -24.33 10.08
CA MET A 1 -51.99 -24.52 10.89
C MET A 1 -50.74 -24.86 10.04
N LEU A 2 -50.83 -25.42 8.82
CA LEU A 2 -49.66 -25.74 7.99
C LEU A 2 -48.83 -24.56 7.46
N ARG A 3 -49.41 -23.36 7.33
CA ARG A 3 -48.69 -22.18 6.77
C ARG A 3 -47.62 -21.61 7.70
N ALA A 4 -47.73 -21.80 9.02
CA ALA A 4 -46.77 -21.26 9.99
C ALA A 4 -45.44 -22.04 10.02
N MET A 5 -45.48 -23.36 9.76
CA MET A 5 -44.28 -24.20 9.76
C MET A 5 -43.36 -23.96 8.54
N LEU A 6 -43.92 -23.51 7.41
CA LEU A 6 -43.12 -23.23 6.21
C LEU A 6 -42.28 -21.96 6.34
N VAL A 7 -42.79 -20.94 7.04
CA VAL A 7 -42.10 -19.66 7.27
C VAL A 7 -40.92 -19.86 8.22
N MET A 8 -41.09 -20.63 9.29
CA MET A 8 -40.03 -20.94 10.26
C MET A 8 -38.84 -21.69 9.62
N ARG A 9 -39.10 -22.67 8.73
CA ARG A 9 -38.05 -23.39 7.99
C ARG A 9 -37.28 -22.48 7.03
N ARG A 10 -37.94 -21.49 6.43
CA ARG A 10 -37.34 -20.55 5.48
C ARG A 10 -36.37 -19.57 6.15
N HIS A 11 -36.63 -19.22 7.41
CA HIS A 11 -35.73 -18.38 8.21
C HIS A 11 -34.49 -19.10 8.71
N LEU A 12 -34.57 -20.41 9.02
CA LEU A 12 -33.42 -21.20 9.43
C LEU A 12 -32.39 -21.35 8.29
N THR A 13 -32.84 -21.52 7.05
CA THR A 13 -31.95 -21.65 5.89
C THR A 13 -31.23 -20.35 5.54
N CYS A 14 -31.87 -19.19 5.74
CA CYS A 14 -31.22 -17.89 5.53
C CYS A 14 -30.13 -17.61 6.58
N LEU A 15 -30.31 -18.04 7.83
CA LEU A 15 -29.28 -17.90 8.87
C LEU A 15 -28.04 -18.76 8.62
N ALA A 16 -28.23 -19.98 8.10
CA ALA A 16 -27.12 -20.88 7.79
C ALA A 16 -26.26 -20.38 6.61
N VAL A 17 -26.87 -19.73 5.60
CA VAL A 17 -26.14 -19.14 4.45
C VAL A 17 -25.38 -17.87 4.86
N GLY A 18 -25.90 -17.09 5.81
CA GLY A 18 -25.20 -15.90 6.34
C GLY A 18 -23.90 -16.23 7.09
N LEU A 19 -23.85 -17.38 7.77
CA LEU A 19 -22.66 -17.78 8.55
C LEU A 19 -21.51 -18.28 7.64
N ALA A 20 -21.83 -18.85 6.47
CA ALA A 20 -20.83 -19.38 5.55
C ALA A 20 -20.02 -18.29 4.82
N PHE A 21 -20.58 -17.07 4.68
CA PHE A 21 -19.86 -15.94 4.06
C PHE A 21 -18.94 -15.17 5.01
N ALA A 22 -19.05 -15.36 6.33
CA ALA A 22 -18.16 -14.70 7.30
C ALA A 22 -16.74 -15.32 7.34
N ALA A 23 -16.55 -16.52 6.81
CA ALA A 23 -15.24 -17.19 6.74
C ALA A 23 -14.31 -16.62 5.65
N PHE A 24 -14.82 -15.77 4.75
CA PHE A 24 -14.03 -15.01 3.79
C PHE A 24 -13.86 -13.54 4.20
N ALA A 25 -13.98 -13.24 5.50
CA ALA A 25 -13.30 -12.08 6.06
C ALA A 25 -11.80 -12.34 5.97
N THR A 26 -11.25 -12.23 4.75
CA THR A 26 -9.83 -12.14 4.51
C THR A 26 -9.31 -11.10 5.48
N ALA A 27 -8.52 -11.55 6.46
CA ALA A 27 -7.67 -10.67 7.24
C ALA A 27 -7.06 -9.69 6.25
N ALA A 28 -7.32 -8.40 6.43
CA ALA A 28 -6.66 -7.37 5.68
C ALA A 28 -5.17 -7.63 5.91
N ALA A 29 -4.50 -8.23 4.93
CA ALA A 29 -3.10 -8.63 5.05
C ALA A 29 -2.35 -7.34 5.34
N ALA A 30 -2.00 -7.13 6.60
CA ALA A 30 -1.29 -5.97 7.07
C ALA A 30 0.05 -6.05 6.34
N ARG A 31 0.19 -5.21 5.31
CA ARG A 31 1.47 -5.04 4.66
C ARG A 31 2.26 -4.12 5.58
N ASP A 32 3.51 -4.48 5.82
CA ASP A 32 4.40 -3.74 6.71
C ASP A 32 5.40 -2.92 5.88
N TYR A 33 5.68 -3.38 4.66
CA TYR A 33 6.63 -2.78 3.74
C TYR A 33 6.00 -2.51 2.38
N VAL A 34 6.43 -1.42 1.73
CA VAL A 34 6.10 -1.10 0.33
C VAL A 34 7.36 -0.94 -0.50
N VAL A 35 7.35 -1.48 -1.72
CA VAL A 35 8.44 -1.30 -2.69
C VAL A 35 8.45 0.13 -3.20
N VAL A 36 9.51 0.87 -2.90
CA VAL A 36 9.71 2.22 -3.42
C VAL A 36 10.65 2.27 -4.62
N ALA A 37 11.57 1.32 -4.75
CA ALA A 37 12.41 1.15 -5.92
C ALA A 37 12.81 -0.32 -6.07
N SER A 38 12.85 -0.81 -7.30
CA SER A 38 13.29 -2.17 -7.64
C SER A 38 13.99 -2.13 -8.99
N THR A 39 15.11 -2.85 -9.14
CA THR A 39 15.73 -3.10 -10.46
C THR A 39 15.17 -4.34 -11.14
N SER A 40 14.46 -5.18 -10.39
CA SER A 40 13.85 -6.41 -10.90
C SER A 40 12.52 -6.11 -11.60
N SER A 41 12.32 -6.65 -12.80
CA SER A 41 11.05 -6.53 -13.55
C SER A 41 9.91 -7.35 -12.93
N ALA A 42 10.24 -8.33 -12.09
CA ALA A 42 9.26 -9.17 -11.40
C ALA A 42 8.57 -8.47 -10.21
N ILE A 43 9.14 -7.36 -9.71
CA ILE A 43 8.67 -6.67 -8.51
C ILE A 43 8.26 -5.25 -8.89
N ALA A 44 6.96 -4.98 -8.80
CA ALA A 44 6.42 -3.66 -9.13
C ALA A 44 6.62 -2.65 -8.00
N ARG A 45 6.87 -1.39 -8.37
CA ARG A 45 6.80 -0.26 -7.43
C ARG A 45 5.39 -0.16 -6.84
N GLY A 46 5.28 0.01 -5.53
CA GLY A 46 4.02 0.03 -4.79
C GLY A 46 3.54 -1.35 -4.31
N GLN A 47 4.23 -2.43 -4.70
CA GLN A 47 3.94 -3.76 -4.17
C GLN A 47 4.18 -3.81 -2.66
N GLY A 48 3.25 -4.42 -1.93
CA GLY A 48 3.33 -4.54 -0.47
C GLY A 48 3.82 -5.91 -0.04
N PHE A 49 4.67 -5.96 0.98
CA PHE A 49 5.16 -7.19 1.60
C PHE A 49 4.88 -7.21 3.10
N GLU A 50 4.79 -8.42 3.65
CA GLU A 50 4.64 -8.67 5.08
C GLU A 50 6.01 -8.74 5.75
N ALA A 51 6.07 -8.36 7.02
CA ALA A 51 7.26 -8.51 7.84
C ALA A 51 7.67 -9.98 7.93
N GLY A 52 8.97 -10.26 7.78
CA GLY A 52 9.48 -11.64 7.76
C GLY A 52 9.19 -12.43 6.48
N ALA A 53 8.49 -11.88 5.49
CA ALA A 53 8.24 -12.56 4.22
C ALA A 53 9.55 -12.78 3.45
N ARG A 54 9.60 -13.85 2.66
CA ARG A 54 10.70 -14.10 1.72
C ARG A 54 10.34 -13.54 0.35
N VAL A 55 11.17 -12.65 -0.17
CA VAL A 55 11.01 -12.05 -1.50
C VAL A 55 12.00 -12.72 -2.45
N ALA A 56 11.50 -13.29 -3.54
CA ALA A 56 12.34 -13.82 -4.61
C ALA A 56 13.00 -12.65 -5.36
N LEU A 57 14.22 -12.33 -4.98
CA LEU A 57 15.05 -11.29 -5.59
C LEU A 57 16.31 -11.95 -6.17
N ALA A 58 16.45 -11.92 -7.49
CA ALA A 58 17.56 -12.56 -8.19
C ALA A 58 18.92 -11.90 -7.83
N PRO A 59 20.02 -12.67 -7.80
CA PRO A 59 21.34 -12.09 -7.55
C PRO A 59 21.67 -11.00 -8.57
N GLY A 60 22.17 -9.86 -8.08
CA GLY A 60 22.42 -8.66 -8.89
C GLY A 60 21.27 -7.65 -8.92
N ASP A 61 20.05 -8.07 -8.57
CA ASP A 61 18.93 -7.14 -8.39
C ASP A 61 19.02 -6.43 -7.03
N THR A 62 18.45 -5.22 -6.97
CA THR A 62 18.30 -4.46 -5.74
C THR A 62 16.84 -4.10 -5.50
N LEU A 63 16.46 -4.10 -4.23
CA LEU A 63 15.11 -3.77 -3.79
C LEU A 63 15.20 -2.77 -2.64
N THR A 64 14.53 -1.63 -2.78
CA THR A 64 14.39 -0.66 -1.70
C THR A 64 12.95 -0.68 -1.21
N LEU A 65 12.79 -1.00 0.07
CA LEU A 65 11.52 -1.06 0.77
C LEU A 65 11.38 0.10 1.73
N MET A 66 10.17 0.62 1.85
CA MET A 66 9.79 1.61 2.85
C MET A 66 8.84 0.96 3.87
N HIS A 67 9.20 1.04 5.15
CA HIS A 67 8.30 0.69 6.24
C HIS A 67 7.31 1.84 6.48
N ALA A 68 6.18 1.53 7.10
CA ALA A 68 5.14 2.50 7.45
C ALA A 68 5.62 3.67 8.35
N SER A 69 6.67 3.44 9.14
CA SER A 69 7.36 4.45 9.95
C SER A 69 8.16 5.47 9.12
N GLY A 70 8.41 5.18 7.84
CA GLY A 70 9.32 5.94 6.98
C GLY A 70 10.76 5.42 6.98
N ASP A 71 11.02 4.27 7.58
CA ASP A 71 12.33 3.63 7.49
C ASP A 71 12.53 3.05 6.08
N LEU A 72 13.66 3.37 5.45
CA LEU A 72 14.04 2.86 4.13
C LEU A 72 15.12 1.82 4.28
N VAL A 73 14.90 0.63 3.72
CA VAL A 73 15.85 -0.48 3.75
C VAL A 73 16.10 -0.97 2.34
N ARG A 74 17.37 -1.08 1.97
CA ARG A 74 17.81 -1.59 0.67
C ARG A 74 18.39 -2.99 0.83
N PHE A 75 17.86 -3.91 0.03
CA PHE A 75 18.31 -5.30 -0.05
C PHE A 75 18.99 -5.56 -1.38
N LYS A 76 20.02 -6.43 -1.35
CA LYS A 76 20.67 -6.98 -2.53
C LYS A 76 20.16 -8.41 -2.73
N GLY A 77 19.83 -8.76 -3.97
CA GLY A 77 19.33 -10.08 -4.29
C GLY A 77 20.37 -11.17 -4.05
N ALA A 78 19.88 -12.34 -3.70
CA ALA A 78 20.69 -13.49 -3.31
C ALA A 78 20.10 -14.78 -3.89
N PRO A 79 20.92 -15.79 -4.19
CA PRO A 79 20.42 -17.11 -4.56
C PRO A 79 19.61 -17.69 -3.39
N GLY A 80 18.29 -17.72 -3.54
CA GLY A 80 17.34 -18.10 -2.47
C GLY A 80 16.38 -16.99 -2.03
N GLY A 81 16.54 -15.78 -2.58
CA GLY A 81 15.75 -14.61 -2.22
C GLY A 81 16.20 -13.96 -0.92
N VAL A 82 15.51 -12.89 -0.53
CA VAL A 82 15.82 -12.09 0.65
C VAL A 82 14.68 -12.22 1.67
N VAL A 83 15.02 -12.35 2.95
CA VAL A 83 14.05 -12.37 4.03
C VAL A 83 13.90 -10.95 4.58
N LEU A 84 12.67 -10.46 4.64
CA LEU A 84 12.39 -9.12 5.15
C LEU A 84 12.52 -9.07 6.68
N PRO A 85 12.78 -7.88 7.27
CA PRO A 85 12.83 -7.74 8.71
C PRO A 85 11.47 -8.12 9.31
N ARG A 86 11.49 -8.74 10.50
CA ARG A 86 10.27 -9.18 11.21
C ARG A 86 9.56 -8.08 11.97
N ARG A 87 9.95 -6.82 11.78
CA ARG A 87 9.28 -5.69 12.42
C ARG A 87 7.92 -5.49 11.76
N ALA A 88 6.86 -5.83 12.49
CA ALA A 88 5.50 -5.57 12.07
C ALA A 88 5.12 -4.11 12.34
N ALA A 89 4.26 -3.57 11.49
CA ALA A 89 3.63 -2.27 11.67
C ALA A 89 2.54 -2.35 12.75
N SER A 90 2.42 -1.29 13.56
CA SER A 90 1.25 -1.08 14.41
C SER A 90 0.00 -0.78 13.57
N GLN A 91 -1.19 -0.85 14.16
CA GLN A 91 -2.44 -0.63 13.42
C GLN A 91 -2.52 0.76 12.76
N GLY A 92 -2.08 1.82 13.44
CA GLY A 92 -2.03 3.18 12.86
C GLY A 92 -0.99 3.32 11.74
N GLU A 93 0.09 2.54 11.79
CA GLU A 93 1.09 2.47 10.74
C GLU A 93 0.56 1.71 9.51
N ALA A 94 -0.23 0.65 9.70
CA ALA A 94 -0.85 -0.09 8.60
C ALA A 94 -1.79 0.78 7.76
N ASP A 95 -2.61 1.63 8.40
CA ASP A 95 -3.50 2.58 7.72
C ASP A 95 -2.71 3.62 6.91
N ARG A 96 -1.61 4.13 7.47
CA ARG A 96 -0.70 5.04 6.76
C ARG A 96 -0.05 4.37 5.56
N LEU A 97 0.38 3.11 5.71
CA LEU A 97 0.99 2.36 4.62
C LEU A 97 -0.01 2.08 3.49
N ALA A 98 -1.28 1.82 3.80
CA ALA A 98 -2.30 1.66 2.77
C ALA A 98 -2.39 2.90 1.86
N ILE A 99 -2.29 4.10 2.43
CA ILE A 99 -2.26 5.35 1.67
C ILE A 99 -0.94 5.51 0.90
N LEU A 100 0.20 5.27 1.55
CA LEU A 100 1.52 5.37 0.90
C LEU A 100 1.63 4.41 -0.29
N LYS A 101 1.07 3.20 -0.20
CA LYS A 101 1.03 2.26 -1.33
C LYS A 101 0.30 2.84 -2.55
N VAL A 102 -0.79 3.57 -2.34
CA VAL A 102 -1.53 4.22 -3.44
C VAL A 102 -0.72 5.39 -4.03
N ILE A 103 0.07 6.10 -3.22
CA ILE A 103 0.93 7.19 -3.69
C ILE A 103 2.14 6.66 -4.46
N VAL A 104 2.77 5.60 -3.96
CA VAL A 104 3.98 4.98 -4.52
C VAL A 104 3.66 4.15 -5.77
N ALA A 105 2.46 3.55 -5.83
CA ALA A 105 2.02 2.85 -7.03
C ALA A 105 2.06 3.82 -8.22
N PRO A 106 2.66 3.41 -9.36
CA PRO A 106 2.77 4.27 -10.52
C PRO A 106 1.37 4.76 -10.89
N ALA A 107 1.19 6.09 -10.91
CA ALA A 107 -0.05 6.70 -11.32
C ALA A 107 -0.41 6.11 -12.69
N ALA A 108 -1.47 5.29 -12.74
CA ALA A 108 -1.94 4.70 -13.99
C ALA A 108 -2.07 5.86 -14.97
N LYS A 109 -1.27 5.82 -16.06
CA LYS A 109 -1.14 6.92 -17.02
C LYS A 109 -2.53 7.44 -17.33
N ALA A 110 -2.89 8.58 -16.72
CA ALA A 110 -4.17 9.19 -16.96
C ALA A 110 -4.13 9.59 -18.43
N THR A 111 -4.96 8.93 -19.23
CA THR A 111 -5.05 9.10 -20.67
C THR A 111 -5.13 10.59 -21.00
N VAL A 112 -4.14 11.05 -21.75
CA VAL A 112 -4.15 12.34 -22.44
C VAL A 112 -5.38 12.32 -23.35
N GLY A 113 -6.36 13.19 -23.10
CA GLY A 113 -7.54 13.34 -23.97
C GLY A 113 -8.92 13.39 -23.30
N GLY A 114 -9.03 13.55 -21.98
CA GLY A 114 -10.37 13.63 -21.36
C GLY A 114 -10.36 14.09 -19.90
N MET A 115 -9.99 15.36 -19.70
CA MET A 115 -10.23 16.21 -18.52
C MET A 115 -10.64 15.51 -17.21
N ARG A 116 -9.66 14.92 -16.50
CA ARG A 116 -9.80 14.69 -15.05
C ARG A 116 -9.19 15.88 -14.31
N VAL A 117 -10.00 16.91 -14.09
CA VAL A 117 -9.65 17.95 -13.12
C VAL A 117 -9.66 17.26 -11.76
N ALA A 118 -8.47 17.05 -11.19
CA ALA A 118 -8.34 16.66 -9.79
C ALA A 118 -9.00 17.77 -8.96
N ARG A 119 -10.27 17.57 -8.59
CA ARG A 119 -11.06 18.52 -7.81
C ARG A 119 -10.47 18.51 -6.40
N THR A 120 -9.52 19.40 -6.16
CA THR A 120 -8.99 19.67 -4.83
C THR A 120 -10.10 20.30 -3.99
N ARG A 121 -10.14 20.00 -2.68
CA ARG A 121 -11.13 20.63 -1.78
C ARG A 121 -10.88 22.14 -1.61
N SER A 122 -9.67 22.62 -1.92
CA SER A 122 -9.19 24.00 -1.73
C SER A 122 -8.78 24.73 -3.01
N GLY A 123 -8.98 24.15 -4.20
CA GLY A 123 -8.70 24.79 -5.49
C GLY A 123 -7.22 24.84 -5.90
N VAL A 124 -6.26 24.78 -4.97
CA VAL A 124 -4.81 24.89 -5.28
C VAL A 124 -4.02 23.81 -4.55
N CYS A 125 -3.16 23.09 -5.28
CA CYS A 125 -2.19 22.17 -4.69
C CYS A 125 -0.91 22.91 -4.32
N PRO A 126 -0.33 22.64 -3.13
CA PRO A 126 0.95 23.21 -2.76
C PRO A 126 2.06 22.69 -3.68
N ASP A 127 3.11 23.50 -3.83
CA ASP A 127 4.32 23.10 -4.54
C ASP A 127 4.94 21.84 -3.88
N PRO A 128 5.35 20.82 -4.64
CA PRO A 128 5.90 19.59 -4.05
C PRO A 128 7.18 19.84 -3.23
N GLY A 129 7.98 20.86 -3.54
CA GLY A 129 9.22 21.18 -2.83
C GLY A 129 9.03 21.73 -1.42
N VAL A 130 7.82 22.21 -1.09
CA VAL A 130 7.47 22.62 0.28
C VAL A 130 6.94 21.47 1.13
N ILE A 131 6.55 20.36 0.53
CA ILE A 131 6.01 19.18 1.23
C ILE A 131 7.17 18.27 1.67
N ARG A 132 7.70 18.50 2.86
CA ARG A 132 8.93 17.83 3.33
C ARG A 132 8.73 16.67 4.30
N THR A 133 7.50 16.41 4.74
CA THR A 133 7.19 15.34 5.72
C THR A 133 6.23 14.33 5.14
N LEU A 134 6.36 13.05 5.54
CA LEU A 134 5.45 11.98 5.13
C LEU A 134 3.99 12.28 5.50
N ASP A 135 3.74 12.92 6.65
CA ASP A 135 2.39 13.33 7.03
C ASP A 135 1.83 14.40 6.09
N ALA A 136 2.64 15.40 5.70
CA ALA A 136 2.21 16.42 4.74
C ALA A 136 1.97 15.82 3.34
N ILE A 137 2.77 14.83 2.94
CA ILE A 137 2.57 14.07 1.69
C ILE A 137 1.22 13.34 1.71
N VAL A 138 0.92 12.64 2.81
CA VAL A 138 -0.36 11.93 2.99
C VAL A 138 -1.53 12.90 2.99
N GLN A 139 -1.42 14.03 3.70
CA GLN A 139 -2.45 15.07 3.73
C GLN A 139 -2.69 15.68 2.34
N ALA A 140 -1.63 15.96 1.58
CA ALA A 140 -1.76 16.46 0.20
C ALA A 140 -2.47 15.44 -0.70
N HIS A 141 -2.15 14.15 -0.57
CA HIS A 141 -2.83 13.09 -1.32
C HIS A 141 -4.33 13.02 -0.97
N GLN A 142 -4.68 13.05 0.33
CA GLN A 142 -6.06 13.04 0.82
C GLN A 142 -6.83 14.31 0.38
N GLY A 143 -6.14 15.46 0.28
CA GLY A 143 -6.68 16.72 -0.24
C GLY A 143 -6.93 16.74 -1.75
N GLY A 144 -6.54 15.67 -2.47
CA GLY A 144 -6.73 15.52 -3.92
C GLY A 144 -5.50 15.87 -4.76
N CYS A 145 -4.38 16.25 -4.14
CA CYS A 145 -3.14 16.66 -4.81
C CYS A 145 -2.23 15.46 -5.09
N ARG A 146 -2.74 14.49 -5.87
CA ARG A 146 -2.06 13.20 -6.08
C ARG A 146 -0.70 13.32 -6.75
N ASN A 147 -0.57 14.19 -7.75
CA ASN A 147 0.69 14.37 -8.48
C ASN A 147 1.76 15.05 -7.63
N GLN A 148 1.39 16.08 -6.87
CA GLN A 148 2.30 16.80 -5.97
C GLN A 148 2.73 15.90 -4.80
N ALA A 149 1.80 15.11 -4.25
CA ALA A 149 2.12 14.12 -3.22
C ALA A 149 3.11 13.05 -3.73
N ALA A 150 2.93 12.56 -4.97
CA ALA A 150 3.85 11.60 -5.57
C ALA A 150 5.25 12.20 -5.79
N GLN A 151 5.34 13.41 -6.36
CA GLN A 151 6.61 14.10 -6.58
C GLN A 151 7.34 14.43 -5.27
N ALA A 152 6.60 14.90 -4.27
CA ALA A 152 7.15 15.16 -2.93
C ALA A 152 7.64 13.86 -2.27
N LEU A 153 6.94 12.75 -2.46
CA LEU A 153 7.36 11.45 -1.94
C LEU A 153 8.64 10.95 -2.63
N ASP A 154 8.74 11.09 -3.95
CA ASP A 154 9.94 10.75 -4.70
C ASP A 154 11.15 11.56 -4.20
N ALA A 155 11.00 12.88 -4.09
CA ALA A 155 12.04 13.76 -3.55
C ALA A 155 12.41 13.42 -2.09
N TRP A 156 11.43 13.04 -1.28
CA TRP A 156 11.65 12.63 0.10
C TRP A 156 12.43 11.30 0.21
N ILE A 157 12.17 10.36 -0.70
CA ILE A 157 12.90 9.09 -0.78
C ILE A 157 14.33 9.33 -1.27
N GLU A 158 14.52 10.16 -2.30
CA GLU A 158 15.85 10.50 -2.85
C GLU A 158 16.73 11.24 -1.84
N ALA A 159 16.14 12.11 -1.01
CA ALA A 159 16.85 12.82 0.05
C ALA A 159 17.33 11.89 1.18
N ARG A 160 16.88 10.62 1.21
CA ARG A 160 17.24 9.65 2.25
C ARG A 160 18.18 8.57 1.72
N SER A 161 19.21 8.29 2.51
CA SER A 161 20.06 7.11 2.34
C SER A 161 19.35 5.90 2.95
N PRO A 162 18.97 4.89 2.16
CA PRO A 162 18.40 3.67 2.72
C PRO A 162 19.46 2.93 3.55
N ALA A 163 19.06 2.38 4.70
CA ALA A 163 19.91 1.47 5.44
C ALA A 163 20.13 0.20 4.61
N GLU A 164 21.34 -0.35 4.61
CA GLU A 164 21.59 -1.66 3.99
C GLU A 164 20.97 -2.75 4.87
N GLY A 165 19.99 -3.47 4.31
CA GLY A 165 19.43 -4.66 4.91
C GLY A 165 20.33 -5.85 4.61
N MET A 166 20.75 -6.54 5.66
CA MET A 166 21.53 -7.79 5.60
C MET A 166 20.62 -9.00 5.50
#